data_AF-A0A9X3JP44-F1
#
_entry.id   AF-A0A9X3JP44-F1
#
_cell.length_a   1.000
_cell.length_b   1.000
_cell.length_c   1.000
_cell.angle_alpha   90.00
_cell.angle_beta   90.00
_cell.angle_gamma   90.00
#
_symmetry.space_group_name_H-M   'P 1'
#
loop_
_entity.id
_entity.type
_entity.pdbx_description
1 polymer ?
#
loop_
_entity_poly.entity_id
_entity_poly.type
_entity_poly.pdbx_seq_one_letter_code
_entity_poly.pdbx_strand_id
1 'polypeptide(L)'
;MTAGRRAGAAVTGQRSKTTGAREAGSEIPSGGPDLAAQAPAGLRLLLGGVVVASLVIVAVMLGGSLSQMTPTADVENEQGSRAADGVGGHEGSTPGLPSPDGGIDGVAPVPGEVSALETANGDLGLEVPISSPACDGTWIVFLGAAIDAATYESDISRLLAGQPDAKYLLTEGGCSSMRQRLPDGSLIYSAYIGPYPDQAAACAARAAVGGGAYVKRMDNVTSAEQLWEC
;
A
#
# COMPACT_ATOMS: atom_id res chain seq x y z
N MET A 1 36.75 -36.68 -7.18
CA MET A 1 38.02 -35.97 -6.96
C MET A 1 38.47 -35.34 -8.28
N THR A 2 38.03 -34.11 -8.59
CA THR A 2 38.71 -33.24 -9.56
C THR A 2 38.37 -31.79 -9.18
N ALA A 3 39.44 -31.04 -8.91
CA ALA A 3 39.46 -29.65 -8.54
C ALA A 3 39.21 -28.71 -9.74
N GLY A 4 38.92 -27.43 -9.48
CA GLY A 4 39.11 -26.43 -10.53
C GLY A 4 38.44 -25.08 -10.28
N ARG A 5 39.01 -24.30 -9.36
CA ARG A 5 38.75 -22.85 -9.16
C ARG A 5 38.67 -22.09 -10.49
N ARG A 6 37.70 -21.16 -10.59
CA ARG A 6 37.91 -19.90 -11.32
C ARG A 6 37.48 -18.72 -10.46
N ALA A 7 38.47 -17.87 -10.22
CA ALA A 7 38.38 -16.53 -9.67
C ALA A 7 38.22 -15.52 -10.82
N GLY A 8 37.76 -14.31 -10.48
CA GLY A 8 37.73 -13.13 -11.35
C GLY A 8 36.30 -12.66 -11.60
N ALA A 9 35.91 -11.40 -11.43
CA ALA A 9 36.70 -10.19 -11.25
C ALA A 9 35.89 -9.17 -10.44
N ALA A 10 36.58 -8.46 -9.56
CA ALA A 10 36.09 -7.23 -8.95
C ALA A 10 36.03 -6.14 -10.02
N VAL A 11 34.86 -5.54 -10.23
CA VAL A 11 34.74 -4.27 -10.95
C VAL A 11 34.86 -3.14 -9.92
N THR A 12 36.02 -2.51 -9.93
CA THR A 12 36.32 -1.26 -9.21
C THR A 12 36.37 -0.15 -10.25
N GLY A 13 35.62 0.93 -10.02
CA GLY A 13 35.62 2.14 -10.86
C GLY A 13 34.17 2.59 -11.09
N GLN A 14 33.76 3.83 -10.85
CA GLN A 14 34.52 5.05 -11.08
C GLN A 14 33.97 6.17 -10.21
N ARG A 15 34.89 6.81 -9.49
CA ARG A 15 34.66 7.96 -8.60
C ARG A 15 34.73 9.22 -9.46
N SER A 16 33.58 9.78 -9.87
CA SER A 16 33.56 11.11 -10.49
C SER A 16 33.59 12.16 -9.38
N LYS A 17 34.79 12.65 -9.09
CA LYS A 17 35.03 13.90 -8.37
C LYS A 17 34.83 15.05 -9.37
N THR A 18 33.77 15.83 -9.19
CA THR A 18 33.67 17.16 -9.81
C THR A 18 33.80 18.19 -8.69
N THR A 19 34.99 18.78 -8.61
CA THR A 19 35.30 19.95 -7.78
C THR A 19 35.46 21.13 -8.72
N GLY A 20 34.67 22.18 -8.54
CA GLY A 20 34.85 23.42 -9.28
C GLY A 20 33.83 24.50 -8.91
N ALA A 21 34.29 25.45 -8.08
CA ALA A 21 33.90 26.87 -7.94
C ALA A 21 32.40 27.21 -7.79
N ARG A 22 31.92 27.68 -6.62
CA ARG A 22 32.09 29.02 -6.01
C ARG A 22 31.43 30.15 -6.83
N GLU A 23 30.15 30.42 -6.54
CA GLU A 23 29.48 31.73 -6.44
C GLU A 23 28.31 31.52 -5.45
N ALA A 24 28.29 32.05 -4.23
CA ALA A 24 27.96 33.42 -3.83
C ALA A 24 26.56 33.89 -4.28
N GLY A 25 25.60 33.92 -3.33
CA GLY A 25 24.27 34.54 -3.43
C GLY A 25 23.17 33.61 -2.91
N SER A 26 22.61 33.79 -1.70
CA SER A 26 21.44 34.66 -1.41
C SER A 26 20.29 34.41 -2.41
N GLU A 27 19.06 34.04 -2.06
CA GLU A 27 18.25 34.20 -0.86
C GLU A 27 17.03 33.26 -0.98
N ILE A 28 16.45 32.88 0.16
CA ILE A 28 15.11 32.30 0.29
C ILE A 28 14.08 33.42 0.10
N PRO A 29 12.92 33.13 -0.52
CA PRO A 29 11.70 33.43 0.21
C PRO A 29 10.65 32.31 0.15
N SER A 30 10.21 31.96 1.35
CA SER A 30 8.85 31.53 1.63
C SER A 30 7.87 32.63 1.25
N GLY A 31 6.75 32.27 0.65
CA GLY A 31 5.62 33.15 0.46
C GLY A 31 4.41 32.33 0.04
N GLY A 32 3.52 32.09 1.01
CA GLY A 32 2.17 31.58 0.76
C GLY A 32 1.28 32.57 0.00
N PRO A 33 -0.03 32.27 -0.07
CA PRO A 33 -0.91 32.66 -1.17
C PRO A 33 -1.52 34.05 -0.98
N ASP A 34 -1.91 34.69 -2.10
CA ASP A 34 -3.21 35.36 -2.15
C ASP A 34 -3.71 35.53 -3.60
N LEU A 35 -5.01 35.30 -3.75
CA LEU A 35 -5.81 35.70 -4.90
C LEU A 35 -5.73 37.23 -5.05
N ALA A 36 -5.26 37.73 -6.19
CA ALA A 36 -5.97 38.81 -6.89
C ALA A 36 -5.37 39.08 -8.27
N ALA A 37 -6.27 39.15 -9.23
CA ALA A 37 -6.09 39.76 -10.53
C ALA A 37 -5.31 41.08 -10.52
N GLN A 38 -4.45 41.29 -11.52
CA GLN A 38 -4.59 42.38 -12.52
C GLN A 38 -3.30 42.55 -13.38
N ALA A 39 -3.50 42.40 -14.69
CA ALA A 39 -3.04 43.23 -15.83
C ALA A 39 -1.60 43.80 -15.93
N PRO A 40 -1.11 44.08 -17.17
CA PRO A 40 0.31 44.11 -17.48
C PRO A 40 0.95 45.51 -17.43
N ALA A 41 2.27 45.49 -17.58
CA ALA A 41 3.18 46.54 -18.04
C ALA A 41 3.74 47.51 -16.98
N GLY A 42 5.06 47.44 -16.85
CA GLY A 42 5.87 48.65 -16.80
C GLY A 42 6.66 48.89 -15.52
N LEU A 43 7.97 49.00 -15.72
CA LEU A 43 8.88 49.91 -15.05
C LEU A 43 9.52 49.46 -13.72
N ARG A 44 10.85 49.31 -13.80
CA ARG A 44 11.82 49.06 -12.73
C ARG A 44 11.96 50.26 -11.77
N LEU A 45 12.18 50.00 -10.48
CA LEU A 45 13.09 50.71 -9.53
C LEU A 45 12.89 50.02 -8.13
N LEU A 46 13.84 49.27 -7.55
CA LEU A 46 15.01 49.66 -6.72
C LEU A 46 14.78 49.45 -5.18
N LEU A 47 15.76 48.79 -4.52
CA LEU A 47 16.05 48.61 -3.06
C LEU A 47 15.16 47.59 -2.29
N GLY A 48 15.66 46.46 -1.76
CA GLY A 48 16.59 46.27 -0.63
C GLY A 48 15.78 46.13 0.69
N GLY A 49 15.76 45.09 1.53
CA GLY A 49 16.73 44.08 1.94
C GLY A 49 16.89 44.19 3.48
N VAL A 50 16.32 43.28 4.29
CA VAL A 50 16.63 43.12 5.74
C VAL A 50 16.45 41.66 6.19
N VAL A 51 17.53 41.09 6.74
CA VAL A 51 17.66 39.77 7.38
C VAL A 51 17.55 39.92 8.91
N VAL A 52 16.72 39.11 9.59
CA VAL A 52 16.80 38.81 11.04
C VAL A 52 16.15 37.42 11.28
N ALA A 53 16.89 36.31 11.43
CA ALA A 53 17.50 35.76 12.65
C ALA A 53 16.53 35.37 13.80
N SER A 54 16.36 34.05 13.98
CA SER A 54 16.21 33.31 15.26
C SER A 54 14.86 33.25 15.97
N LEU A 55 14.31 32.03 16.17
CA LEU A 55 14.08 31.49 17.53
C LEU A 55 13.75 29.98 17.51
N VAL A 56 14.60 29.22 18.21
CA VAL A 56 14.40 27.85 18.66
C VAL A 56 13.39 27.87 19.81
N ILE A 57 12.28 27.15 19.70
CA ILE A 57 11.47 26.79 20.88
C ILE A 57 11.39 25.26 20.97
N VAL A 58 12.30 24.73 21.78
CA VAL A 58 12.19 23.41 22.40
C VAL A 58 11.17 23.56 23.53
N ALA A 59 9.97 23.02 23.36
CA ALA A 59 9.00 22.87 24.44
C ALA A 59 9.04 21.42 24.92
N VAL A 60 9.91 21.20 25.91
CA VAL A 60 9.84 20.06 26.83
C VAL A 60 8.58 20.22 27.68
N MET A 61 7.63 19.30 27.56
CA MET A 61 6.57 19.13 28.56
C MET A 61 6.77 17.80 29.27
N LEU A 62 7.58 17.87 30.33
CA LEU A 62 7.51 16.95 31.46
C LEU A 62 6.29 17.30 32.32
N GLY A 63 5.39 16.34 32.47
CA GLY A 63 4.34 16.29 33.49
C GLY A 63 3.59 14.98 33.25
N GLY A 64 3.77 13.90 34.01
CA GLY A 64 3.86 13.85 35.47
C GLY A 64 2.50 13.41 36.02
N SER A 65 2.11 12.16 35.75
CA SER A 65 1.09 11.44 36.54
C SER A 65 1.59 10.02 36.79
N LEU A 66 2.28 9.87 37.92
CA LEU A 66 2.39 8.60 38.64
C LEU A 66 0.99 8.29 39.21
N SER A 67 0.32 7.28 38.64
CA SER A 67 -0.75 6.56 39.33
C SER A 67 -0.48 5.06 39.24
N GLN A 68 0.26 4.58 40.24
CA GLN A 68 -0.11 3.46 41.10
C GLN A 68 -0.51 2.12 40.42
N MET A 69 0.49 1.23 40.33
CA MET A 69 0.54 -0.08 41.00
C MET A 69 -0.79 -0.77 41.35
N THR A 70 -1.08 -1.90 40.67
CA THR A 70 -1.33 -3.21 41.29
C THR A 70 -1.22 -4.35 40.25
N PRO A 71 -0.35 -5.36 40.48
CA PRO A 71 -0.48 -6.67 39.87
C PRO A 71 -1.38 -7.54 40.75
N THR A 72 -2.49 -8.03 40.21
CA THR A 72 -3.24 -9.13 40.83
C THR A 72 -3.48 -10.20 39.78
N ALA A 73 -3.09 -11.40 40.18
CA ALA A 73 -3.20 -12.65 39.48
C ALA A 73 -4.65 -13.10 39.26
N ASP A 74 -4.77 -14.23 38.56
CA ASP A 74 -5.91 -15.14 38.43
C ASP A 74 -6.98 -14.79 37.39
N VAL A 75 -6.77 -15.35 36.18
CA VAL A 75 -7.86 -16.06 35.49
C VAL A 75 -7.34 -17.43 35.07
N GLU A 76 -7.39 -18.35 36.03
CA GLU A 76 -7.45 -19.79 35.80
C GLU A 76 -8.82 -20.08 35.15
N ASN A 77 -8.83 -20.30 33.83
CA ASN A 77 -9.99 -20.88 33.15
C ASN A 77 -9.52 -22.12 32.38
N GLU A 78 -9.27 -23.17 33.15
CA GLU A 78 -9.29 -24.53 32.65
C GLU A 78 -10.74 -25.00 32.46
N GLN A 79 -10.90 -25.93 31.52
CA GLN A 79 -12.05 -26.82 31.31
C GLN A 79 -13.20 -26.34 30.42
N GLY A 80 -13.12 -26.81 29.17
CA GLY A 80 -14.26 -26.95 28.28
C GLY A 80 -13.97 -27.94 27.17
N SER A 81 -13.57 -29.17 27.51
CA SER A 81 -13.51 -30.32 26.61
C SER A 81 -14.71 -30.36 25.66
N ARG A 82 -14.46 -30.25 24.35
CA ARG A 82 -15.38 -30.76 23.34
C ARG A 82 -14.68 -31.85 22.57
N ALA A 83 -15.23 -33.04 22.76
CA ALA A 83 -14.86 -34.29 22.13
C ALA A 83 -14.79 -34.15 20.61
N ALA A 84 -13.71 -34.68 20.05
CA ALA A 84 -13.66 -35.12 18.67
C ALA A 84 -14.39 -36.47 18.60
N ASP A 85 -15.62 -36.45 18.09
CA ASP A 85 -16.39 -37.63 17.74
C ASP A 85 -17.07 -37.33 16.40
N GLY A 86 -16.68 -38.05 15.35
CA GLY A 86 -17.20 -37.79 14.00
C GLY A 86 -16.39 -38.41 12.87
N VAL A 87 -15.99 -39.67 13.02
CA VAL A 87 -15.65 -40.55 11.89
C VAL A 87 -16.89 -40.70 11.01
N GLY A 88 -16.77 -40.30 9.75
CA GLY A 88 -17.83 -40.42 8.75
C GLY A 88 -17.24 -40.47 7.35
N GLY A 89 -16.59 -41.59 7.02
CA GLY A 89 -16.26 -41.93 5.64
C GLY A 89 -17.54 -42.17 4.83
N HIS A 90 -17.65 -41.49 3.69
CA HIS A 90 -18.55 -41.88 2.61
C HIS A 90 -17.76 -41.89 1.31
N GLU A 91 -17.05 -43.01 1.10
CA GLU A 91 -16.75 -43.52 -0.23
C GLU A 91 -18.06 -44.02 -0.85
N GLY A 92 -18.71 -43.16 -1.62
CA GLY A 92 -19.80 -43.50 -2.52
C GLY A 92 -19.28 -43.61 -3.94
N SER A 93 -18.79 -44.79 -4.32
CA SER A 93 -18.55 -45.14 -5.73
C SER A 93 -19.89 -45.40 -6.42
N THR A 94 -20.24 -44.57 -7.41
CA THR A 94 -21.34 -44.83 -8.34
C THR A 94 -20.77 -45.20 -9.71
N PRO A 95 -20.99 -46.43 -10.20
CA PRO A 95 -20.73 -46.83 -11.59
C PRO A 95 -21.66 -46.11 -12.57
N GLY A 96 -21.10 -45.69 -13.71
CA GLY A 96 -21.68 -44.72 -14.63
C GLY A 96 -22.86 -45.17 -15.50
N LEU A 97 -23.33 -44.22 -16.33
CA LEU A 97 -24.22 -44.36 -17.49
C LEU A 97 -24.05 -43.10 -18.39
N PRO A 98 -24.50 -43.13 -19.66
CA PRO A 98 -23.71 -42.75 -20.83
C PRO A 98 -23.82 -41.27 -21.26
N SER A 99 -22.84 -40.85 -22.07
CA SER A 99 -22.87 -39.64 -22.87
C SER A 99 -24.09 -39.59 -23.80
N PRO A 100 -24.88 -38.50 -23.79
CA PRO A 100 -25.61 -38.07 -24.96
C PRO A 100 -24.70 -37.16 -25.81
N ASP A 101 -24.25 -37.71 -26.93
CA ASP A 101 -23.89 -36.93 -28.11
C ASP A 101 -25.19 -36.24 -28.59
N GLY A 102 -25.22 -34.92 -28.58
CA GLY A 102 -26.42 -34.15 -28.86
C GLY A 102 -26.08 -32.68 -29.00
N GLY A 103 -25.63 -32.30 -30.19
CA GLY A 103 -25.44 -30.91 -30.58
C GLY A 103 -26.72 -30.09 -30.35
N ILE A 104 -26.54 -28.94 -29.71
CA ILE A 104 -27.41 -27.79 -29.88
C ILE A 104 -26.51 -26.58 -30.15
N ASP A 105 -26.81 -25.99 -31.30
CA ASP A 105 -26.62 -24.64 -31.78
C ASP A 105 -25.95 -23.61 -30.85
N GLY A 106 -25.09 -22.80 -31.46
CA GLY A 106 -24.40 -21.69 -30.84
C GLY A 106 -25.34 -20.75 -30.09
N VAL A 107 -25.31 -20.84 -28.76
CA VAL A 107 -25.65 -19.73 -27.90
C VAL A 107 -24.41 -18.85 -27.84
N ALA A 108 -24.46 -17.70 -28.52
CA ALA A 108 -23.50 -16.63 -28.30
C ALA A 108 -23.44 -16.33 -26.78
N PRO A 109 -22.26 -16.17 -26.17
CA PRO A 109 -22.16 -15.79 -24.77
C PRO A 109 -22.95 -14.49 -24.57
N VAL A 110 -23.98 -14.53 -23.73
CA VAL A 110 -24.74 -13.34 -23.32
C VAL A 110 -23.76 -12.37 -22.62
N PRO A 111 -23.47 -11.18 -23.16
CA PRO A 111 -22.42 -10.30 -22.64
C PRO A 111 -22.74 -9.59 -21.30
N GLY A 112 -23.68 -10.08 -20.49
CA GLY A 112 -24.26 -9.29 -19.40
C GLY A 112 -24.18 -9.88 -17.99
N GLU A 113 -23.87 -11.17 -17.84
CA GLU A 113 -24.04 -11.84 -16.53
C GLU A 113 -22.76 -11.87 -15.68
N VAL A 114 -21.59 -11.64 -16.29
CA VAL A 114 -20.29 -11.58 -15.58
C VAL A 114 -20.13 -10.29 -14.75
N SER A 115 -20.58 -9.14 -15.26
CA SER A 115 -20.37 -7.84 -14.60
C SER A 115 -21.14 -7.66 -13.28
N ALA A 116 -22.28 -8.35 -13.10
CA ALA A 116 -23.07 -8.24 -11.87
C ALA A 116 -22.45 -9.03 -10.69
N LEU A 117 -21.80 -10.17 -10.97
CA LEU A 117 -21.12 -11.00 -9.98
C LEU A 117 -19.75 -10.44 -9.58
N GLU A 118 -19.05 -9.78 -10.50
CA GLU A 118 -17.79 -9.08 -10.20
C GLU A 118 -18.05 -7.89 -9.25
N THR A 119 -19.07 -7.08 -9.53
CA THR A 119 -19.48 -5.98 -8.64
C THR A 119 -19.89 -6.46 -7.24
N ALA A 120 -20.46 -7.66 -7.11
CA ALA A 120 -20.91 -8.22 -5.83
C ALA A 120 -19.76 -8.49 -4.83
N ASN A 121 -18.52 -8.62 -5.30
CA ASN A 121 -17.34 -8.83 -4.46
C ASN A 121 -16.54 -7.54 -4.21
N GLY A 122 -17.07 -6.39 -4.62
CA GLY A 122 -16.36 -5.11 -4.60
C GLY A 122 -15.38 -4.94 -5.77
N ASP A 123 -15.45 -5.76 -6.82
CA ASP A 123 -14.66 -5.47 -8.03
C ASP A 123 -15.20 -4.21 -8.73
N LEU A 124 -14.28 -3.40 -9.26
CA LEU A 124 -14.61 -2.13 -9.92
C LEU A 124 -14.86 -2.27 -11.44
N GLY A 125 -14.83 -3.49 -11.98
CA GLY A 125 -14.99 -3.76 -13.41
C GLY A 125 -13.80 -3.30 -14.26
N LEU A 126 -12.62 -3.17 -13.66
CA LEU A 126 -11.39 -2.73 -14.33
C LEU A 126 -10.74 -3.87 -15.12
N GLU A 127 -9.89 -3.53 -16.10
CA GLU A 127 -9.17 -4.53 -16.90
C GLU A 127 -8.21 -5.39 -16.06
N VAL A 128 -7.58 -4.77 -15.07
CA VAL A 128 -6.91 -5.50 -14.00
C VAL A 128 -8.02 -5.97 -13.05
N PRO A 129 -8.13 -7.26 -12.70
CA PRO A 129 -9.13 -7.74 -11.75
C PRO A 129 -8.73 -7.44 -10.30
N ILE A 130 -9.71 -7.34 -9.40
CA ILE A 130 -9.47 -7.12 -7.98
C ILE A 130 -8.65 -8.27 -7.39
N SER A 131 -7.75 -7.95 -6.48
CA SER A 131 -6.89 -8.93 -5.81
C SER A 131 -7.09 -8.89 -4.29
N SER A 132 -6.87 -10.04 -3.65
CA SER A 132 -6.89 -10.18 -2.19
C SER A 132 -5.57 -10.80 -1.73
N PRO A 133 -4.57 -9.97 -1.34
CA PRO A 133 -3.30 -10.47 -0.84
C PRO A 133 -3.46 -11.37 0.39
N ALA A 134 -2.67 -12.43 0.46
CA ALA A 134 -2.66 -13.31 1.62
C ALA A 134 -2.07 -12.59 2.84
N CYS A 135 -2.56 -12.94 4.04
CA CYS A 135 -2.06 -12.42 5.31
C CYS A 135 -0.90 -13.28 5.84
N ASP A 136 0.15 -13.43 5.04
CA ASP A 136 1.27 -14.35 5.24
C ASP A 136 2.58 -13.66 5.69
N GLY A 137 2.52 -12.37 5.97
CA GLY A 137 3.65 -11.55 6.41
C GLY A 137 4.48 -10.97 5.27
N THR A 138 4.07 -11.14 4.01
CA THR A 138 4.68 -10.48 2.85
C THR A 138 4.52 -8.96 2.91
N TRP A 139 5.27 -8.25 2.07
CA TRP A 139 5.28 -6.79 2.05
C TRP A 139 4.73 -6.25 0.74
N ILE A 140 3.97 -5.17 0.79
CA ILE A 140 3.48 -4.45 -0.39
C ILE A 140 3.76 -2.96 -0.26
N VAL A 141 3.80 -2.28 -1.40
CA VAL A 141 3.89 -0.83 -1.48
C VAL A 141 2.56 -0.31 -2.00
N PHE A 142 1.85 0.46 -1.19
CA PHE A 142 0.67 1.20 -1.62
C PHE A 142 1.08 2.44 -2.42
N LEU A 143 0.44 2.61 -3.56
CA LEU A 143 0.66 3.73 -4.49
C LEU A 143 -0.30 4.90 -4.19
N GLY A 144 -1.48 4.57 -3.67
CA GLY A 144 -2.56 5.49 -3.37
C GLY A 144 -3.86 4.75 -3.07
N ALA A 145 -4.88 5.49 -2.65
CA ALA A 145 -6.19 4.97 -2.34
C ALA A 145 -7.31 5.85 -2.91
N ALA A 146 -8.42 5.21 -3.29
CA ALA A 146 -9.67 5.87 -3.62
C ALA A 146 -10.67 5.64 -2.47
N ILE A 147 -11.24 6.73 -1.97
CA ILE A 147 -12.09 6.76 -0.77
C ILE A 147 -13.43 7.46 -1.00
N ASP A 148 -13.67 7.95 -2.22
CA ASP A 148 -14.93 8.57 -2.63
C ASP A 148 -15.68 7.61 -3.56
N ALA A 149 -16.92 7.28 -3.17
CA ALA A 149 -17.77 6.36 -3.91
C ALA A 149 -18.12 6.82 -5.32
N ALA A 150 -18.07 8.12 -5.61
CA ALA A 150 -18.30 8.67 -6.93
C ALA A 150 -17.10 8.48 -7.88
N THR A 151 -15.89 8.20 -7.34
CA THR A 151 -14.65 8.19 -8.12
C THR A 151 -13.78 6.95 -7.93
N TYR A 152 -14.22 5.90 -7.22
CA TYR A 152 -13.41 4.69 -6.99
C TYR A 152 -12.77 4.14 -8.27
N GLU A 153 -13.57 3.87 -9.30
CA GLU A 153 -13.10 3.30 -10.57
C GLU A 153 -12.08 4.22 -11.26
N SER A 154 -12.39 5.50 -11.39
CA SER A 154 -11.54 6.46 -12.11
C SER A 154 -10.24 6.78 -11.38
N ASP A 155 -10.27 6.85 -10.04
CA ASP A 155 -9.09 7.06 -9.22
C ASP A 155 -8.15 5.85 -9.24
N ILE A 156 -8.69 4.63 -9.10
CA ILE A 156 -7.89 3.41 -9.19
C ILE A 156 -7.34 3.21 -10.60
N SER A 157 -8.15 3.39 -11.64
CA SER A 157 -7.70 3.28 -13.03
C SER A 157 -6.51 4.20 -13.32
N ARG A 158 -6.56 5.45 -12.82
CA ARG A 158 -5.44 6.40 -12.93
C ARG A 158 -4.18 5.94 -12.19
N LEU A 159 -4.32 5.34 -11.01
CA LEU A 159 -3.18 4.80 -10.26
C LEU A 159 -2.55 3.61 -10.98
N LEU A 160 -3.37 2.71 -11.55
CA LEU A 160 -2.92 1.55 -12.32
C LEU A 160 -2.21 1.98 -13.62
N ALA A 161 -2.74 2.96 -14.33
CA ALA A 161 -2.12 3.46 -15.57
C ALA A 161 -0.70 4.05 -15.35
N GLY A 162 -0.40 4.51 -14.13
CA GLY A 162 0.92 5.05 -13.76
C GLY A 162 1.95 3.98 -13.38
N GLN A 163 1.55 2.73 -13.19
CA GLN A 163 2.41 1.66 -12.68
C GLN A 163 2.03 0.31 -13.31
N PRO A 164 2.81 -0.21 -14.28
CA PRO A 164 2.40 -1.36 -15.10
C PRO A 164 2.23 -2.66 -14.32
N ASP A 165 2.95 -2.84 -13.21
CA ASP A 165 2.85 -4.02 -12.35
C ASP A 165 1.87 -3.83 -11.17
N ALA A 166 1.11 -2.73 -11.18
CA ALA A 166 0.17 -2.44 -10.12
C ALA A 166 -1.05 -3.35 -10.18
N LYS A 167 -1.52 -3.69 -8.99
CA LYS A 167 -2.78 -4.38 -8.73
C LYS A 167 -3.62 -3.48 -7.85
N TYR A 168 -4.89 -3.81 -7.69
CA TYR A 168 -5.73 -3.13 -6.72
C TYR A 168 -6.50 -4.11 -5.84
N LEU A 169 -6.96 -3.61 -4.71
CA LEU A 169 -7.69 -4.37 -3.70
C LEU A 169 -8.76 -3.49 -3.04
N LEU A 170 -9.73 -4.13 -2.42
CA LEU A 170 -10.61 -3.57 -1.40
C LEU A 170 -10.02 -3.94 -0.04
N THR A 171 -9.86 -2.96 0.85
CA THR A 171 -9.25 -3.23 2.16
C THR A 171 -10.18 -3.96 3.14
N GLU A 172 -11.48 -3.78 2.98
CA GLU A 172 -12.48 -4.43 3.83
C GLU A 172 -12.46 -5.94 3.65
N GLY A 173 -12.37 -6.68 4.76
CA GLY A 173 -12.30 -8.14 4.72
C GLY A 173 -10.91 -8.68 4.39
N GLY A 174 -9.92 -7.80 4.18
CA GLY A 174 -8.51 -8.15 4.06
C GLY A 174 -7.81 -8.33 5.41
N CYS A 175 -6.48 -8.25 5.41
CA CYS A 175 -5.67 -8.43 6.61
C CYS A 175 -5.92 -7.35 7.68
N SER A 176 -5.87 -7.71 8.97
CA SER A 176 -6.15 -6.74 10.05
C SER A 176 -5.08 -5.63 10.18
N SER A 177 -3.88 -5.85 9.64
CA SER A 177 -2.84 -4.83 9.46
C SER A 177 -3.17 -3.73 8.44
N MET A 178 -4.31 -3.86 7.76
CA MET A 178 -4.88 -2.87 6.88
C MET A 178 -6.07 -2.18 7.54
N ARG A 179 -6.21 -0.89 7.27
CA ARG A 179 -7.39 -0.13 7.66
C ARG A 179 -8.58 -0.68 6.89
N GLN A 180 -9.59 -1.16 7.61
CA GLN A 180 -10.74 -1.83 6.98
C GLN A 180 -11.66 -0.84 6.25
N ARG A 181 -11.95 0.30 6.89
CA ARG A 181 -12.80 1.39 6.39
C ARG A 181 -12.32 2.73 6.95
N LEU A 182 -12.79 3.82 6.36
CA LEU A 182 -12.67 5.15 6.96
C LEU A 182 -13.64 5.33 8.14
N PRO A 183 -13.44 6.34 9.02
CA PRO A 183 -14.29 6.56 10.19
C PRO A 183 -15.75 6.89 9.86
N ASP A 184 -16.00 7.45 8.68
CA ASP A 184 -17.31 7.75 8.12
C ASP A 184 -17.99 6.52 7.47
N GLY A 185 -17.32 5.36 7.46
CA GLY A 185 -17.79 4.12 6.88
C GLY A 185 -17.44 3.92 5.40
N SER A 186 -16.76 4.88 4.77
CA SER A 186 -16.36 4.79 3.36
C SER A 186 -15.40 3.62 3.13
N LEU A 187 -15.57 2.96 1.98
CA LEU A 187 -14.68 1.89 1.54
C LEU A 187 -13.32 2.48 1.13
N ILE A 188 -12.29 1.65 1.16
CA ILE A 188 -10.96 2.03 0.74
C ILE A 188 -10.54 1.05 -0.34
N TYR A 189 -10.51 1.54 -1.58
CA TYR A 189 -9.83 0.85 -2.67
C TYR A 189 -8.40 1.34 -2.71
N SER A 190 -7.44 0.46 -2.98
CA SER A 190 -6.03 0.86 -3.02
C SER A 190 -5.28 0.17 -4.13
N ALA A 191 -4.42 0.91 -4.80
CA ALA A 191 -3.47 0.38 -5.77
C ALA A 191 -2.14 0.08 -5.09
N TYR A 192 -1.51 -1.05 -5.44
CA TYR A 192 -0.27 -1.49 -4.83
C TYR A 192 0.62 -2.25 -5.82
N ILE A 193 1.91 -2.35 -5.49
CA ILE A 193 2.89 -3.25 -6.15
C ILE A 193 3.45 -4.27 -5.14
N GLY A 194 3.86 -5.43 -5.64
CA GLY A 194 4.36 -6.56 -4.85
C GLY A 194 3.64 -7.88 -5.14
N PRO A 195 3.81 -8.90 -4.28
CA PRO A 195 4.46 -8.86 -2.96
C PRO A 195 6.00 -8.84 -2.99
N TYR A 196 6.60 -8.37 -1.90
CA TYR A 196 8.04 -8.38 -1.63
C TYR A 196 8.36 -9.32 -0.45
N PRO A 197 9.52 -9.99 -0.46
CA PRO A 197 9.88 -10.97 0.55
C PRO A 197 10.23 -10.34 1.91
N ASP A 198 10.69 -9.10 1.93
CA ASP A 198 11.13 -8.41 3.14
C ASP A 198 10.94 -6.89 3.03
N GLN A 199 11.04 -6.21 4.19
CA GLN A 199 10.85 -4.78 4.31
C GLN A 199 11.85 -3.99 3.46
N ALA A 200 13.11 -4.43 3.36
CA ALA A 200 14.14 -3.70 2.63
C ALA A 200 13.84 -3.69 1.12
N ALA A 201 13.39 -4.81 0.56
CA ALA A 201 12.93 -4.89 -0.82
C ALA A 201 11.72 -3.98 -1.08
N ALA A 202 10.74 -3.96 -0.16
CA ALA A 202 9.58 -3.07 -0.27
C ALA A 202 9.97 -1.59 -0.16
N CYS A 203 10.90 -1.24 0.75
CA CYS A 203 11.40 0.13 0.87
C CYS A 203 12.16 0.59 -0.38
N ALA A 204 12.97 -0.28 -0.99
CA ALA A 204 13.66 0.03 -2.25
C ALA A 204 12.65 0.28 -3.38
N ALA A 205 11.60 -0.53 -3.48
CA ALA A 205 10.51 -0.31 -4.43
C ALA A 205 9.74 0.99 -4.16
N ARG A 206 9.42 1.29 -2.90
CA ARG A 206 8.78 2.56 -2.51
C ARG A 206 9.64 3.76 -2.88
N ALA A 207 10.96 3.67 -2.69
CA ALA A 207 11.89 4.74 -3.06
C ALA A 207 11.95 4.96 -4.59
N ALA A 208 11.83 3.88 -5.38
CA ALA A 208 11.78 3.97 -6.83
C ALA A 208 10.47 4.60 -7.35
N VAL A 209 9.34 4.33 -6.68
CA VAL A 209 8.05 4.96 -6.98
C VAL A 209 8.02 6.44 -6.57
N GLY A 210 8.52 6.74 -5.35
CA GLY A 210 8.51 8.08 -4.78
C GLY A 210 7.12 8.56 -4.32
N GLY A 211 6.99 9.88 -4.14
CA GLY A 211 5.72 10.52 -3.77
C GLY A 211 5.14 10.05 -2.43
N GLY A 212 3.81 9.93 -2.39
CA GLY A 212 3.05 9.50 -1.21
C GLY A 212 2.97 7.98 -1.02
N ALA A 213 3.75 7.19 -1.77
CA ALA A 213 3.75 5.74 -1.63
C ALA A 213 4.29 5.32 -0.26
N TYR A 214 3.71 4.26 0.33
CA TYR A 214 4.08 3.76 1.65
C TYR A 214 4.07 2.24 1.71
N VAL A 215 4.83 1.68 2.65
CA VAL A 215 5.02 0.24 2.81
C VAL A 215 4.06 -0.31 3.86
N LYS A 216 3.49 -1.49 3.59
CA LYS A 216 2.71 -2.27 4.55
C LYS A 216 3.12 -3.74 4.54
N ARG A 217 3.07 -4.35 5.72
CA ARG A 217 3.18 -5.80 5.91
C ARG A 217 1.79 -6.41 5.92
N MET A 218 1.59 -7.48 5.17
CA MET A 218 0.32 -8.19 5.04
C MET A 218 0.22 -9.28 6.11
N ASP A 219 -0.24 -8.91 7.30
CA ASP A 219 -0.45 -9.87 8.40
C ASP A 219 -1.67 -9.51 9.26
N ASN A 220 -1.98 -10.36 10.24
CA ASN A 220 -3.13 -10.18 11.14
C ASN A 220 -2.76 -9.71 12.56
N VAL A 221 -1.52 -9.25 12.77
CA VAL A 221 -1.01 -8.94 14.12
C VAL A 221 -0.44 -7.54 14.24
N THR A 222 -0.02 -6.93 13.13
CA THR A 222 0.45 -5.56 13.06
C THR A 222 -0.75 -4.61 13.08
N SER A 223 -0.64 -3.47 13.76
CA SER A 223 -1.72 -2.47 13.77
C SER A 223 -1.94 -1.85 12.39
N ALA A 224 -3.19 -1.49 12.09
CA ALA A 224 -3.57 -0.82 10.85
C ALA A 224 -2.88 0.54 10.66
N GLU A 225 -2.51 1.20 11.75
CA GLU A 225 -1.85 2.50 11.80
C GLU A 225 -0.32 2.41 11.68
N GLN A 226 0.27 1.22 11.84
CA GLN A 226 1.72 1.04 11.76
C GLN A 226 2.23 1.40 10.36
N LEU A 227 3.01 2.48 10.29
CA LEU A 227 3.80 2.86 9.13
C LEU A 227 5.24 2.34 9.29
N TRP A 228 5.85 1.97 8.19
CA TRP A 228 7.23 1.49 8.16
C TRP A 228 8.11 2.55 7.53
N GLU A 229 9.13 2.97 8.26
CA GLU A 229 10.05 4.00 7.78
C GLU A 229 10.96 3.43 6.67
N CYS A 230 10.96 4.17 5.56
CA CYS A 230 11.81 4.07 4.38
C CYS A 230 12.14 5.52 4.00
#